data_AF-A0A2N5JL97-F1
#
_entry.id   AF-A0A2N5JL97-F1
#
_cell.length_a   1.000
_cell.length_b   1.000
_cell.length_c   1.000
_cell.angle_alpha   90.00
_cell.angle_beta   90.00
_cell.angle_gamma   90.00
#
_symmetry.space_group_name_H-M   'P 1'
#
loop_
_entity.id
_entity.type
_entity.pdbx_description
1 polymer ?
#
loop_
_entity_poly.entity_id
_entity_poly.type
_entity_poly.pdbx_seq_one_letter_code
_entity_poly.pdbx_strand_id
1 'polypeptide(L)'
;MLDTRVQYLLRSIIDSPDKLHILLTLYSQVQEQVNAEQLSERLCRDVWSVSQALRELSEDGLLEVVHVAGSSPVYRFQPRSEYVAAINELINSYDDPIARSLIHHALREMSGYTAARRGRASHVRNVW
;
A
#
# COMPACT_ATOMS: atom_id res chain seq x y z
N MET A 1 -1.61 -4.12 21.97
CA MET A 1 -2.81 -3.85 21.14
C MET A 1 -2.44 -2.74 20.17
N LEU A 2 -2.85 -2.80 18.90
CA LEU A 2 -2.48 -1.75 17.94
C LEU A 2 -3.25 -0.47 18.22
N ASP A 3 -2.59 0.68 18.09
CA ASP A 3 -3.23 2.00 18.19
C ASP A 3 -4.40 2.14 17.20
N THR A 4 -5.47 2.84 17.60
CA THR A 4 -6.68 2.97 16.79
C THR A 4 -6.42 3.68 15.46
N ARG A 5 -5.49 4.65 15.41
CA ARG A 5 -5.11 5.35 14.18
C ARG A 5 -4.39 4.41 13.21
N VAL A 6 -3.52 3.55 13.73
CA VAL A 6 -2.86 2.51 12.94
C VAL A 6 -3.89 1.53 12.38
N GLN A 7 -4.85 1.08 13.19
CA GLN A 7 -5.92 0.21 12.71
C GLN A 7 -6.78 0.86 11.63
N TYR A 8 -7.08 2.16 11.76
CA TYR A 8 -7.82 2.91 10.75
C TYR A 8 -7.01 3.01 9.44
N LEU A 9 -5.73 3.36 9.52
CA LEU A 9 -4.84 3.45 8.36
C LEU A 9 -4.74 2.10 7.62
N LEU A 10 -4.60 1.00 8.36
CA LEU A 10 -4.57 -0.36 7.80
C LEU A 10 -5.90 -0.75 7.14
N ARG A 11 -7.05 -0.34 7.69
CA ARG A 11 -8.36 -0.67 7.12
C ARG A 11 -8.75 0.18 5.92
N SER A 12 -8.29 1.42 5.87
CA SER A 12 -8.72 2.40 4.88
C SER A 12 -7.80 2.45 3.67
N ILE A 13 -6.47 2.43 3.91
CA ILE A 13 -5.49 2.71 2.86
C ILE A 13 -4.52 1.55 2.68
N ILE A 14 -3.90 1.09 3.77
CA ILE A 14 -2.90 0.02 3.75
C ILE A 14 -3.60 -1.32 3.98
N ASP A 15 -4.50 -1.69 3.07
CA ASP A 15 -5.40 -2.85 3.18
C ASP A 15 -4.78 -4.17 2.67
N SER A 16 -3.57 -4.10 2.11
CA SER A 16 -2.85 -5.24 1.57
C SER A 16 -1.38 -5.27 2.00
N PRO A 17 -0.75 -6.46 2.03
CA PRO A 17 0.68 -6.59 2.29
C PRO A 17 1.56 -5.80 1.31
N ASP A 18 1.14 -5.69 0.05
CA ASP A 18 1.93 -5.01 -0.99
C ASP A 18 1.96 -3.50 -0.72
N LYS A 19 0.84 -2.89 -0.34
CA LYS A 19 0.79 -1.48 0.08
C LYS A 19 1.64 -1.21 1.33
N LEU A 20 1.65 -2.14 2.29
CA LEU A 20 2.51 -2.01 3.47
C LEU A 20 3.99 -2.06 3.07
N HIS A 21 4.40 -3.01 2.22
CA HIS A 21 5.79 -3.10 1.75
C HIS A 21 6.22 -1.86 0.96
N ILE A 22 5.36 -1.32 0.10
CA ILE A 22 5.59 -0.06 -0.61
C ILE A 22 5.77 1.09 0.37
N LEU A 23 4.87 1.23 1.35
CA LEU A 23 4.94 2.28 2.37
C LEU A 23 6.27 2.22 3.14
N LEU A 24 6.65 1.05 3.64
CA LEU A 24 7.90 0.86 4.40
C LEU A 24 9.14 1.20 3.57
N THR A 25 9.14 0.78 2.30
CA THR A 25 10.24 1.03 1.36
C THR A 25 10.39 2.53 1.08
N LEU A 26 9.29 3.21 0.76
CA LEU A 26 9.30 4.64 0.45
C LEU A 26 9.56 5.51 1.69
N TYR A 27 9.07 5.10 2.86
CA TYR A 27 9.36 5.81 4.11
C TYR A 27 10.86 5.80 4.43
N SER A 28 11.57 4.71 4.12
CA SER A 28 13.03 4.64 4.30
C SER A 28 13.81 5.61 3.42
N GLN A 29 13.19 6.13 2.35
CA GLN A 29 13.80 6.97 1.32
C GLN A 29 12.86 8.09 0.87
N VAL A 30 12.39 8.90 1.83
CA VAL A 30 11.34 9.92 1.64
C VAL A 30 11.57 10.87 0.45
N GLN A 31 12.84 11.16 0.11
CA GLN A 31 13.18 12.09 -0.99
C GLN A 31 13.27 11.41 -2.37
N GLU A 32 13.21 10.09 -2.43
CA GLU A 32 13.35 9.35 -3.68
C GLU A 32 12.05 9.40 -4.50
N GLN A 33 12.25 9.57 -5.80
CA GLN A 33 11.21 9.46 -6.81
C GLN A 33 11.35 8.09 -7.46
N VAL A 34 10.28 7.30 -7.47
CA VAL A 34 10.32 5.95 -8.04
C VAL A 34 9.20 5.75 -9.04
N ASN A 35 9.47 4.97 -10.08
CA ASN A 35 8.42 4.43 -10.95
C ASN A 35 8.05 3.00 -10.53
N ALA A 36 6.99 2.47 -11.13
CA ALA A 36 6.51 1.12 -10.80
C ALA A 36 7.51 0.01 -11.17
N GLU A 37 8.28 0.18 -12.25
CA GLU A 37 9.28 -0.78 -12.71
C GLU A 37 10.39 -0.92 -11.67
N GLN A 38 11.03 0.19 -11.29
CA GLN A 38 12.07 0.25 -10.27
C GLN A 38 11.59 -0.34 -8.94
N LEU A 39 10.38 0.00 -8.52
CA LEU A 39 9.86 -0.48 -7.25
C LEU A 39 9.50 -1.98 -7.31
N SER A 40 9.01 -2.47 -8.45
CA SER A 40 8.71 -3.89 -8.64
C SER A 40 9.95 -4.77 -8.58
N GLU A 41 11.06 -4.31 -9.16
CA GLU A 41 12.36 -4.98 -9.07
C GLU A 41 12.86 -5.02 -7.63
N ARG A 42 12.80 -3.88 -6.92
CA ARG A 42 13.24 -3.77 -5.52
C ARG A 42 12.44 -4.64 -4.56
N LEU A 43 11.14 -4.76 -4.81
CA LEU A 43 10.23 -5.57 -3.99
C LEU A 43 10.19 -7.05 -4.42
N CYS A 44 10.82 -7.41 -5.54
CA CYS A 44 10.68 -8.72 -6.18
C CYS A 44 9.20 -9.09 -6.39
N ARG A 45 8.40 -8.14 -6.89
CA ARG A 45 6.95 -8.29 -7.14
C ARG A 45 6.61 -8.02 -8.59
N ASP A 46 5.43 -8.46 -9.02
CA ASP A 46 4.97 -8.19 -10.38
C ASP A 46 4.67 -6.70 -10.56
N VAL A 47 5.11 -6.16 -11.69
CA VAL A 47 4.96 -4.73 -12.01
C VAL A 47 3.50 -4.29 -12.06
N TRP A 48 2.57 -5.18 -12.43
CA TRP A 48 1.15 -4.86 -12.49
C TRP A 48 0.56 -4.60 -11.11
N SER A 49 0.78 -5.50 -10.15
CA SER A 49 0.29 -5.32 -8.77
C SER A 49 0.93 -4.11 -8.10
N VAL A 50 2.23 -3.88 -8.31
CA VAL A 50 2.91 -2.69 -7.79
C VAL A 50 2.34 -1.42 -8.42
N SER A 51 2.07 -1.41 -9.73
CA SER A 51 1.44 -0.27 -10.41
C SER A 51 0.04 0.03 -9.87
N GLN A 52 -0.78 -0.99 -9.65
CA GLN A 52 -2.11 -0.82 -9.06
C GLN A 52 -2.01 -0.28 -7.63
N ALA A 53 -1.14 -0.84 -6.80
CA ALA A 53 -0.95 -0.38 -5.43
C ALA A 53 -0.44 1.07 -5.36
N LEU A 54 0.53 1.46 -6.19
CA LEU A 54 1.02 2.84 -6.27
C LEU A 54 -0.08 3.81 -6.68
N ARG A 55 -0.91 3.42 -7.65
CA ARG A 55 -2.06 4.21 -8.08
C ARG A 55 -3.05 4.41 -6.93
N GLU A 56 -3.47 3.33 -6.28
CA GLU A 56 -4.41 3.39 -5.14
C GLU A 56 -3.84 4.27 -4.01
N LEU A 57 -2.56 4.10 -3.64
CA LEU A 57 -1.88 4.91 -2.63
C LEU A 57 -1.81 6.41 -3.01
N SER A 58 -1.68 6.72 -4.30
CA SER A 58 -1.73 8.11 -4.78
C SER A 58 -3.14 8.70 -4.73
N GLU A 59 -4.16 7.91 -5.10
CA GLU A 59 -5.58 8.31 -5.03
C GLU A 59 -6.01 8.55 -3.56
N ASP A 60 -5.50 7.74 -2.63
CA ASP A 60 -5.72 7.87 -1.19
C ASP A 60 -4.92 9.01 -0.54
N GLY A 61 -4.02 9.66 -1.28
CA GLY A 61 -3.25 10.82 -0.81
C GLY A 61 -2.03 10.49 0.04
N LEU A 62 -1.47 9.28 -0.08
CA LEU A 62 -0.17 8.92 0.50
C LEU A 62 1.00 9.31 -0.40
N LEU A 63 0.78 9.31 -1.72
CA LEU A 63 1.81 9.57 -2.72
C LEU A 63 1.43 10.77 -3.59
N GLU A 64 2.41 11.60 -3.91
CA GLU A 64 2.32 12.54 -5.01
C GLU A 64 2.70 11.81 -6.30
N VAL A 65 1.91 12.00 -7.37
CA VAL A 65 2.21 11.45 -8.69
C VAL A 65 2.59 12.56 -9.66
N VAL A 66 3.72 12.39 -10.34
CA VAL A 66 4.21 13.30 -11.37
C VAL A 66 4.08 12.60 -12.72
N HIS A 67 3.35 13.21 -13.64
CA HIS A 67 3.20 12.73 -15.00
C HIS A 67 4.14 13.51 -15.92
N VAL A 68 5.10 12.81 -16.51
CA VAL A 68 5.99 13.37 -17.51
C VAL A 68 5.58 12.82 -18.87
N ALA A 69 5.44 13.70 -19.87
CA ALA A 69 4.95 13.33 -21.19
C ALA A 69 5.87 12.27 -21.83
N GLY A 70 5.29 11.13 -22.21
CA GLY A 70 6.01 10.05 -22.88
C GLY A 70 6.81 9.12 -21.95
N SER A 71 6.69 9.23 -20.63
CA SER A 71 7.35 8.32 -19.68
C SER A 71 6.36 7.71 -18.68
N SER A 72 6.80 6.65 -18.00
CA SER A 72 6.08 6.05 -16.88
C SER A 72 5.88 7.08 -15.75
N PRO A 73 4.74 7.05 -15.04
CA PRO A 73 4.47 7.95 -13.93
C PRO A 73 5.48 7.71 -12.80
N VAL A 74 5.88 8.80 -12.15
CA VAL A 74 6.82 8.79 -11.03
C VAL A 74 6.08 9.17 -9.77
N TYR A 75 6.34 8.43 -8.69
CA TYR A 75 5.69 8.59 -7.41
C TYR A 75 6.70 9.09 -6.36
N ARG A 76 6.25 10.01 -5.52
CA ARG A 76 6.99 10.54 -4.37
C ARG A 76 6.19 10.31 -3.10
N PHE A 77 6.88 9.94 -2.03
CA PHE A 77 6.27 9.83 -0.72
C PHE A 77 5.93 11.21 -0.15
N GLN A 78 4.64 11.56 -0.17
CA GLN A 78 4.15 12.84 0.32
C GLN A 78 2.74 12.66 0.89
N PRO A 79 2.64 12.06 2.09
CA PRO A 79 1.35 11.80 2.69
C PRO A 79 0.65 13.11 3.09
N ARG A 80 -0.68 13.12 2.96
CA ARG A 80 -1.51 14.18 3.55
C ARG A 80 -1.29 14.26 5.06
N SER A 81 -1.39 15.48 5.59
CA SER A 81 -1.15 15.78 7.01
C SER A 81 -1.96 14.91 7.97
N GLU A 82 -3.18 14.51 7.58
CA GLU A 82 -4.07 13.63 8.36
C GLU A 82 -3.49 12.22 8.60
N TYR A 83 -2.64 11.73 7.70
CA TYR A 83 -2.07 10.38 7.78
C TYR A 83 -0.69 10.34 8.44
N VAL A 84 0.04 11.47 8.50
CA VAL A 84 1.42 11.53 9.00
C VAL A 84 1.55 10.90 10.39
N ALA A 85 0.66 11.26 11.31
CA ALA A 85 0.71 10.72 12.68
C ALA A 85 0.47 9.20 12.72
N ALA A 86 -0.48 8.71 11.92
CA ALA A 86 -0.79 7.28 11.85
C ALA A 86 0.32 6.47 11.18
N ILE A 87 0.97 7.03 10.15
CA ILE A 87 2.13 6.43 9.49
C ILE A 87 3.29 6.34 10.46
N ASN A 88 3.65 7.43 11.14
CA ASN A 88 4.75 7.42 12.10
C ASN A 88 4.51 6.40 13.22
N GLU A 89 3.29 6.32 13.73
CA GLU A 89 2.93 5.31 14.74
C GLU A 89 3.00 3.88 14.18
N LEU A 90 2.57 3.67 12.93
CA LEU A 90 2.71 2.38 12.25
C LEU A 90 4.18 1.98 12.09
N ILE A 91 5.05 2.91 11.67
CA ILE A 91 6.49 2.65 11.52
C ILE A 91 7.13 2.33 12.88
N ASN A 92 6.86 3.15 13.91
CA ASN A 92 7.36 2.92 15.25
C ASN A 92 6.90 1.57 15.82
N SER A 93 5.62 1.23 15.60
CA SER A 93 5.06 -0.07 15.98
C SER A 93 5.69 -1.22 15.18
N TYR A 94 6.12 -0.97 13.94
CA TYR A 94 6.71 -2.00 13.09
C TYR A 94 8.07 -2.47 13.62
N ASP A 95 8.77 -1.67 14.42
CA ASP A 95 10.04 -2.05 15.03
C ASP A 95 9.89 -3.06 16.18
N ASP A 96 8.72 -3.15 16.82
CA ASP A 96 8.39 -4.17 17.81
C ASP A 96 7.96 -5.49 17.12
N PRO A 97 8.65 -6.63 17.37
CA PRO A 97 8.28 -7.94 16.79
C PRO A 97 6.84 -8.38 17.07
N ILE A 98 6.30 -8.02 18.24
CA ILE A 98 4.93 -8.40 18.63
C ILE A 98 3.95 -7.57 17.82
N ALA A 99 4.08 -6.24 17.82
CA ALA A 99 3.25 -5.35 17.04
C ALA A 99 3.34 -5.61 15.53
N ARG A 100 4.54 -5.89 15.01
CA ARG A 100 4.76 -6.33 13.61
C ARG A 100 3.92 -7.55 13.26
N SER A 101 3.90 -8.55 14.14
CA SER A 101 3.10 -9.77 13.95
C SER A 101 1.59 -9.45 13.91
N LEU A 102 1.14 -8.54 14.78
CA LEU A 102 -0.26 -8.08 14.80
C LEU A 102 -0.65 -7.32 13.53
N ILE A 103 0.23 -6.48 12.99
CA ILE A 103 0.01 -5.74 11.74
C ILE A 103 -0.18 -6.71 10.58
N HIS A 104 0.74 -7.69 10.44
CA HIS A 104 0.64 -8.71 9.39
C HIS A 104 -0.60 -9.59 9.54
N HIS A 105 -0.98 -9.94 10.77
CA HIS A 105 -2.22 -10.68 11.03
C HIS A 105 -3.45 -9.87 10.61
N ALA A 106 -3.54 -8.59 11.00
CA ALA A 106 -4.65 -7.72 10.62
C ALA A 106 -4.78 -7.59 9.09
N LEU A 107 -3.66 -7.43 8.38
CA LEU A 107 -3.63 -7.39 6.92
C LEU A 107 -4.12 -8.68 6.27
N ARG A 108 -3.70 -9.84 6.78
CA ARG A 108 -4.16 -11.14 6.27
C ARG A 108 -5.65 -11.35 6.46
N GLU A 109 -6.21 -10.95 7.61
CA GLU A 109 -7.65 -11.04 7.86
C GLU A 109 -8.45 -10.17 6.86
N MET A 110 -7.95 -8.98 6.54
CA MET A 110 -8.60 -8.08 5.58
C MET A 110 -8.45 -8.56 4.12
N SER A 111 -7.24 -8.99 3.73
CA SER A 111 -6.94 -9.50 2.40
C SER A 111 -7.65 -10.84 2.11
N GLY A 112 -7.81 -11.70 3.12
CA GLY A 112 -8.60 -12.93 3.02
C GLY A 112 -10.08 -12.64 2.75
N TYR A 113 -10.61 -11.54 3.29
CA TYR A 113 -11.99 -11.11 3.08
C TYR A 113 -12.24 -10.49 1.69
N THR A 114 -11.26 -9.78 1.12
CA THR A 114 -11.38 -9.16 -0.21
C THR A 114 -11.18 -10.15 -1.36
N ALA A 115 -10.31 -11.16 -1.21
CA ALA A 115 -10.18 -12.26 -2.19
C ALA A 115 -11.48 -13.07 -2.33
N ALA A 116 -12.17 -13.36 -1.22
CA ALA A 116 -13.46 -14.04 -1.22
C ALA A 116 -14.58 -13.21 -1.88
N ARG A 117 -14.48 -11.87 -1.88
CA ARG A 117 -15.46 -10.96 -2.49
C ARG A 117 -15.18 -10.71 -3.99
N ARG A 118 -13.91 -10.53 -4.40
CA ARG A 118 -13.54 -10.37 -5.83
C ARG A 118 -13.76 -11.67 -6.63
N GLY A 119 -13.56 -12.85 -6.04
CA GLY A 119 -13.85 -14.13 -6.69
C GLY A 119 -15.33 -14.36 -7.01
N ARG A 120 -16.25 -13.66 -6.32
CA ARG A 120 -17.70 -13.71 -6.60
C ARG A 120 -18.16 -12.74 -7.70
N ALA A 121 -17.36 -11.74 -8.05
CA ALA A 121 -17.70 -10.76 -9.09
C ALA A 121 -17.30 -11.21 -10.52
N SER A 122 -16.47 -12.25 -10.65
CA SER A 122 -15.95 -12.72 -11.95
C SER A 122 -16.71 -13.90 -12.55
N HIS A 123 -17.91 -14.23 -12.04
CA HIS A 123 -18.77 -15.28 -12.63
C HIS A 123 -19.99 -14.69 -13.37
N VAL A 124 -19.75 -13.70 -14.24
CA VAL A 124 -20.68 -13.40 -15.34
C VAL A 124 -20.08 -14.03 -16.60
N ARG A 125 -20.37 -15.32 -16.78
CA ARG A 125 -20.21 -16.00 -18.07
C ARG A 125 -21.19 -15.35 -19.05
N ASN A 126 -20.67 -14.51 -19.93
CA ASN A 126 -21.38 -14.18 -21.17
C ASN A 126 -21.43 -15.44 -22.03
N VAL A 127 -22.63 -16.00 -22.16
CA VAL A 127 -23.00 -16.95 -23.21
C VAL A 127 -24.03 -16.23 -24.06
N TRP A 128 -23.62 -15.76 -25.23
CA TRP A 128 -24.45 -15.57 -26.42
C TRP A 128 -23.55 -15.80 -27.63
#